data_AF-A0A0Q8A0C8-F1
#
_entry.id   AF-A0A0Q8A0C8-F1
#
_cell.length_a   1.000
_cell.length_b   1.000
_cell.length_c   1.000
_cell.angle_alpha   90.00
_cell.angle_beta   90.00
_cell.angle_gamma   90.00
#
_symmetry.space_group_name_H-M   'P 1'
#
loop_
_entity.id
_entity.type
_entity.pdbx_description
1 polymer ?
#
loop_
_entity_poly.entity_id
_entity_poly.type
_entity_poly.pdbx_seq_one_letter_code
_entity_poly.pdbx_strand_id
1 'polypeptide(L)'
;MVWIMLLLAVLAVAALVATQQRNRKELVRTKEDAVTKVKRVAEEDVTRFGEELQELHIDTLATELDVPMRQDYQRALDCYEDAKSLLDDVRTPEDITAVTRTLEDGRYAQACVLARQDNQPLPQRRPPCFFNPRHGPAQADVSWAPPGGIPREVPVCLADAERVEAGAEPDVRRVRDGSRMVPWYQGGPVYSQYANGYYGSYAMNGLFPGFLIGSMMAGVWSPDVTSGDGDLSGADGGGGEDWSAGGGDGGGDGGGDGGGDGGGFDGGWGGDSGGGDGGGDGGGGFDGGWGGDGGGFDFGGGDFGGF
;
A
#
# COMPACT_ATOMS: atom_id res chain seq x y z
N MET A 1 49.72 13.88 -24.52
CA MET A 1 48.31 14.15 -24.88
C MET A 1 47.45 12.88 -24.87
N VAL A 2 47.82 11.81 -25.60
CA VAL A 2 47.04 10.54 -25.63
C VAL A 2 46.82 9.91 -24.25
N TRP A 3 47.86 9.83 -23.40
CA TRP A 3 47.74 9.30 -22.04
C TRP A 3 46.78 10.10 -21.13
N ILE A 4 46.71 11.42 -21.33
CA ILE A 4 45.80 12.28 -20.58
C ILE A 4 44.36 12.02 -21.04
N MET A 5 44.12 11.88 -22.34
CA MET A 5 42.80 11.54 -22.87
C MET A 5 42.34 10.15 -22.42
N LEU A 6 43.24 9.16 -22.39
CA LEU A 6 42.93 7.82 -21.88
C LEU A 6 42.58 7.84 -20.39
N LEU A 7 43.34 8.60 -19.59
CA LEU A 7 43.07 8.72 -18.15
C LEU A 7 41.72 9.41 -17.90
N LEU A 8 41.41 10.48 -18.65
CA LEU A 8 40.11 11.15 -18.57
C LEU A 8 38.95 10.24 -19.01
N ALA A 9 39.13 9.44 -20.06
CA ALA A 9 38.13 8.48 -20.51
C ALA A 9 37.86 7.40 -19.44
N VAL A 10 38.90 6.87 -18.81
CA VAL A 10 38.76 5.89 -17.72
C VAL A 10 38.05 6.50 -16.51
N LEU A 11 38.38 7.74 -16.13
CA LEU A 11 37.70 8.44 -15.04
C LEU A 11 36.22 8.70 -15.36
N ALA A 12 35.89 9.09 -16.59
CA ALA A 12 34.51 9.30 -17.02
C ALA A 12 33.68 8.01 -16.98
N VAL A 13 34.24 6.89 -17.45
CA VAL A 13 33.59 5.57 -17.37
C VAL A 13 33.43 5.12 -15.91
N ALA A 14 34.45 5.31 -15.07
CA ALA A 14 34.38 4.98 -13.65
C ALA A 14 33.31 5.82 -12.92
N ALA A 15 33.20 7.11 -13.23
CA ALA A 15 32.17 7.99 -12.70
C ALA A 15 30.76 7.54 -13.13
N LEU A 16 30.57 7.21 -14.41
CA LEU A 16 29.28 6.72 -14.94
C LEU A 16 28.86 5.38 -14.30
N VAL A 17 29.79 4.45 -14.12
CA VAL A 17 29.50 3.17 -13.46
C VAL A 17 29.17 3.39 -11.98
N ALA A 18 29.90 4.28 -11.29
CA ALA A 18 29.62 4.59 -9.90
C ALA A 18 28.26 5.25 -9.70
N THR A 19 27.84 6.17 -10.58
CA THR A 19 26.50 6.78 -10.53
C THR A 19 25.41 5.74 -10.82
N GLN A 20 25.57 4.90 -11.85
CA GLN A 20 24.63 3.80 -12.11
C GLN A 20 24.47 2.85 -10.92
N GLN A 21 25.57 2.47 -10.27
CA GLN A 21 25.52 1.58 -9.11
C GLN A 21 24.85 2.24 -7.90
N ARG A 22 25.07 3.54 -7.68
CA ARG A 22 24.39 4.31 -6.62
C ARG A 22 22.89 4.38 -6.89
N ASN A 23 22.50 4.80 -8.10
CA ASN A 23 21.09 4.90 -8.48
C ASN A 23 20.39 3.55 -8.38
N ARG A 24 21.06 2.45 -8.77
CA ARG A 24 20.49 1.10 -8.64
C ARG A 24 20.31 0.68 -7.19
N LYS A 25 21.25 1.01 -6.29
CA LYS A 25 21.14 0.74 -4.86
C LYS A 25 20.03 1.57 -4.21
N GLU A 26 19.92 2.83 -4.58
CA GLU A 26 18.85 3.72 -4.11
C GLU A 26 17.48 3.21 -4.58
N LEU A 27 17.34 2.84 -5.84
CA LEU A 27 16.09 2.26 -6.37
C LEU A 27 15.70 0.95 -5.68
N VAL A 28 16.66 0.11 -5.31
CA VAL A 28 16.37 -1.11 -4.54
C VAL A 28 15.87 -0.75 -3.14
N ARG A 29 16.56 0.17 -2.46
CA ARG A 29 16.18 0.62 -1.12
C ARG A 29 14.80 1.30 -1.10
N THR A 30 14.50 2.15 -2.07
CA THR A 30 13.18 2.81 -2.17
C THR A 30 12.07 1.79 -2.41
N LYS A 31 12.32 0.75 -3.20
CA LYS A 31 11.38 -0.37 -3.39
C LYS A 31 11.18 -1.18 -2.11
N GLU A 32 12.24 -1.50 -1.38
CA GLU A 32 12.16 -2.23 -0.10
C GLU A 32 11.40 -1.43 0.97
N ASP A 33 11.69 -0.13 1.08
CA ASP A 33 10.98 0.79 1.97
C ASP A 33 9.50 0.91 1.56
N ALA A 34 9.22 0.97 0.25
CA ALA A 34 7.86 0.99 -0.27
C ALA A 34 7.08 -0.27 0.12
N VAL A 35 7.64 -1.45 -0.14
CA VAL A 35 7.04 -2.76 0.23
C VAL A 35 6.76 -2.79 1.72
N THR A 36 7.72 -2.40 2.56
CA THR A 36 7.57 -2.40 4.02
C THR A 36 6.39 -1.53 4.47
N LYS A 37 6.25 -0.33 3.89
CA LYS A 37 5.14 0.59 4.23
C LYS A 37 3.78 0.03 3.86
N VAL A 38 3.61 -0.49 2.65
CA VAL A 38 2.31 -1.03 2.20
C VAL A 38 1.99 -2.35 2.88
N LYS A 39 2.98 -3.21 3.08
CA LYS A 39 2.81 -4.50 3.75
C LYS A 39 2.29 -4.31 5.17
N ARG A 40 2.85 -3.36 5.92
CA ARG A 40 2.38 -3.04 7.28
C ARG A 40 0.91 -2.63 7.31
N VAL A 41 0.47 -1.81 6.37
CA VAL A 41 -0.93 -1.37 6.28
C VAL A 41 -1.85 -2.55 5.96
N ALA A 42 -1.41 -3.46 5.08
CA ALA A 42 -2.14 -4.69 4.77
C ALA A 42 -2.17 -5.68 5.95
N GLU A 43 -1.09 -5.82 6.72
CA GLU A 43 -1.03 -6.63 7.96
C GLU A 43 -2.08 -6.18 8.98
N GLU A 44 -2.23 -4.86 9.16
CA GLU A 44 -3.27 -4.30 10.02
C GLU A 44 -4.68 -4.64 9.47
N ASP A 45 -4.87 -4.73 8.15
CA ASP A 45 -6.17 -4.98 7.50
C ASP A 45 -6.57 -6.45 7.60
N VAL A 46 -5.59 -7.35 7.46
CA VAL A 46 -5.76 -8.79 7.69
C VAL A 46 -6.08 -9.04 9.16
N THR A 47 -5.33 -8.41 10.08
CA THR A 47 -5.58 -8.54 11.52
C THR A 47 -6.99 -8.07 11.86
N ARG A 48 -7.36 -6.88 11.38
CA ARG A 48 -8.70 -6.33 11.61
C ARG A 48 -9.79 -7.21 11.00
N PHE A 49 -9.57 -7.79 9.82
CA PHE A 49 -10.55 -8.72 9.23
C PHE A 49 -10.74 -9.99 10.07
N GLY A 50 -9.66 -10.52 10.65
CA GLY A 50 -9.75 -11.64 11.59
C GLY A 50 -10.60 -11.32 12.82
N GLU A 51 -10.45 -10.10 13.36
CA GLU A 51 -11.31 -9.60 14.46
C GLU A 51 -12.77 -9.49 14.02
N GLU A 52 -13.03 -8.93 12.83
CA GLU A 52 -14.37 -8.81 12.24
C GLU A 52 -15.05 -10.18 12.03
N LEU A 53 -14.29 -11.22 11.66
CA LEU A 53 -14.80 -12.59 11.55
C LEU A 53 -15.06 -13.24 12.90
N GLN A 54 -14.28 -12.90 13.93
CA GLN A 54 -14.54 -13.34 15.30
C GLN A 54 -15.81 -12.69 15.85
N GLU A 55 -16.04 -11.40 15.56
CA GLU A 55 -17.29 -10.69 15.87
C GLU A 55 -18.47 -11.34 15.14
N LEU A 56 -18.34 -11.60 13.83
CA LEU A 56 -19.35 -12.31 13.03
C LEU A 56 -19.70 -13.68 13.60
N HIS A 57 -18.70 -14.42 14.09
CA HIS A 57 -18.93 -15.71 14.73
C HIS A 57 -19.84 -15.57 15.95
N ILE A 58 -19.56 -14.60 16.81
CA ILE A 58 -20.34 -14.32 18.02
C ILE A 58 -21.78 -13.95 17.64
N ASP A 59 -21.96 -13.05 16.67
CA ASP A 59 -23.27 -12.57 16.24
C ASP A 59 -24.12 -13.71 15.66
N THR A 60 -23.50 -14.68 14.99
CA THR A 60 -24.20 -15.80 14.32
C THR A 60 -24.37 -17.05 15.18
N LEU A 61 -23.88 -17.08 16.43
CA LEU A 61 -23.95 -18.26 17.32
C LEU A 61 -25.37 -18.81 17.52
N ALA A 62 -26.37 -17.92 17.56
CA ALA A 62 -27.77 -18.29 17.78
C ALA A 62 -28.57 -18.48 16.47
N THR A 63 -27.94 -18.29 15.31
CA THR A 63 -28.61 -18.32 14.01
C THR A 63 -28.45 -19.69 13.35
N GLU A 64 -29.55 -20.29 12.92
CA GLU A 64 -29.48 -21.47 12.03
C GLU A 64 -28.96 -21.05 10.66
N LEU A 65 -27.75 -21.49 10.31
CA LEU A 65 -27.13 -21.20 9.02
C LEU A 65 -27.77 -22.06 7.92
N ASP A 66 -28.64 -21.47 7.10
CA ASP A 66 -29.11 -22.11 5.87
C ASP A 66 -27.94 -22.33 4.87
N VAL A 67 -28.17 -23.09 3.80
CA VAL A 67 -27.10 -23.44 2.85
C VAL A 67 -26.45 -22.20 2.23
N PRO A 68 -27.20 -21.20 1.71
CA PRO A 68 -26.62 -19.98 1.17
C PRO A 68 -25.81 -19.17 2.21
N MET A 69 -26.30 -18.99 3.44
CA MET A 69 -25.58 -18.25 4.47
C MET A 69 -24.29 -18.95 4.87
N ARG A 70 -24.30 -20.27 4.94
CA ARG A 70 -23.09 -21.07 5.21
C ARG A 70 -22.05 -20.93 4.10
N GLN A 71 -22.46 -20.85 2.85
CA GLN A 71 -21.54 -20.64 1.72
C GLN A 71 -20.90 -19.25 1.77
N ASP A 72 -21.69 -18.21 2.07
CA ASP A 72 -21.15 -16.85 2.22
C ASP A 72 -20.22 -16.75 3.44
N TYR A 73 -20.54 -17.42 4.54
CA TYR A 73 -19.66 -17.50 5.72
C TYR A 73 -18.35 -18.20 5.39
N GLN A 74 -18.40 -19.36 4.74
CA GLN A 74 -17.20 -20.09 4.32
C GLN A 74 -16.33 -19.24 3.40
N ARG A 75 -16.94 -18.53 2.44
CA ARG A 75 -16.21 -17.61 1.56
C ARG A 75 -15.48 -16.52 2.34
N ALA A 76 -16.09 -15.96 3.38
CA ALA A 76 -15.45 -14.94 4.21
C ALA A 76 -14.22 -15.50 4.95
N LEU A 77 -14.31 -16.73 5.49
CA LEU A 77 -13.18 -17.46 6.10
C LEU A 77 -12.08 -17.78 5.08
N ASP A 78 -12.45 -18.27 3.90
CA ASP A 78 -11.51 -18.61 2.84
C ASP A 78 -10.73 -17.36 2.41
N CYS A 79 -11.41 -16.23 2.21
CA CYS A 79 -10.76 -14.95 1.90
C CYS A 79 -9.78 -14.51 3.00
N TYR A 80 -10.07 -14.76 4.28
CA TYR A 80 -9.14 -14.42 5.36
C TYR A 80 -7.88 -15.28 5.31
N GLU A 81 -8.02 -16.60 5.13
CA GLU A 81 -6.87 -17.50 5.02
C GLU A 81 -6.05 -17.23 3.75
N ASP A 82 -6.71 -16.99 2.62
CA ASP A 82 -6.07 -16.58 1.37
C ASP A 82 -5.32 -15.26 1.53
N ALA A 83 -5.92 -14.26 2.21
CA ALA A 83 -5.27 -12.97 2.44
C ALA A 83 -4.02 -13.11 3.32
N LYS A 84 -4.03 -13.98 4.34
CA LYS A 84 -2.84 -14.29 5.15
C LYS A 84 -1.74 -14.94 4.31
N SER A 85 -2.09 -15.96 3.53
CA SER A 85 -1.15 -16.66 2.65
C SER A 85 -0.51 -15.70 1.64
N LEU A 86 -1.32 -14.88 0.96
CA LEU A 86 -0.83 -13.87 0.01
C LEU A 86 0.08 -12.84 0.70
N LEU A 87 -0.25 -12.43 1.92
CA LEU A 87 0.53 -11.46 2.69
C LEU A 87 1.92 -12.00 3.08
N ASP A 88 2.02 -13.28 3.43
CA ASP A 88 3.29 -13.95 3.72
C ASP A 88 4.20 -13.99 2.49
N ASP A 89 3.60 -14.08 1.30
CA ASP A 89 4.29 -14.13 0.01
C ASP A 89 4.65 -12.77 -0.59
N VAL A 90 4.21 -11.64 -0.01
CA VAL A 90 4.53 -10.30 -0.54
C VAL A 90 6.04 -10.08 -0.63
N ARG A 91 6.53 -9.76 -1.84
CA ARG A 91 7.92 -9.36 -2.12
C ARG A 91 8.01 -8.03 -2.86
N THR A 92 6.94 -7.62 -3.53
CA THR A 92 6.85 -6.39 -4.33
C THR A 92 5.58 -5.61 -3.97
N PRO A 93 5.52 -4.29 -4.25
CA PRO A 93 4.30 -3.52 -3.98
C PRO A 93 3.09 -4.04 -4.75
N GLU A 94 3.30 -4.59 -5.95
CA GLU A 94 2.25 -5.15 -6.80
C GLU A 94 1.54 -6.35 -6.16
N ASP A 95 2.24 -7.14 -5.33
CA ASP A 95 1.66 -8.30 -4.65
C ASP A 95 0.54 -7.89 -3.66
N ILE A 96 0.58 -6.66 -3.13
CA ILE A 96 -0.43 -6.13 -2.20
C ILE A 96 -1.81 -5.98 -2.83
N THR A 97 -1.86 -5.77 -4.15
CA THR A 97 -3.13 -5.66 -4.88
C THR A 97 -3.97 -6.93 -4.71
N ALA A 98 -3.34 -8.11 -4.72
CA ALA A 98 -4.05 -9.37 -4.49
C ALA A 98 -4.56 -9.47 -3.05
N VAL A 99 -3.73 -9.13 -2.06
CA VAL A 99 -4.11 -9.17 -0.63
C VAL A 99 -5.34 -8.30 -0.36
N THR A 100 -5.29 -7.04 -0.78
CA THR A 100 -6.35 -6.06 -0.51
C THR A 100 -7.64 -6.36 -1.27
N ARG A 101 -7.54 -6.90 -2.49
CA ARG A 101 -8.70 -7.41 -3.23
C ARG A 101 -9.36 -8.58 -2.53
N THR A 102 -8.59 -9.55 -2.06
CA THR A 102 -9.13 -10.70 -1.31
C THR A 102 -9.81 -10.26 -0.01
N LEU A 103 -9.25 -9.24 0.67
CA LEU A 103 -9.87 -8.63 1.85
C LEU A 103 -11.19 -7.91 1.55
N GLU A 104 -11.32 -7.30 0.37
CA GLU A 104 -12.57 -6.70 -0.12
C GLU A 104 -13.62 -7.77 -0.42
N ASP A 105 -13.23 -8.85 -1.12
CA ASP A 105 -14.06 -10.02 -1.38
C ASP A 105 -14.61 -10.63 -0.07
N GLY A 106 -13.74 -10.78 0.93
CA GLY A 106 -14.10 -11.31 2.24
C GLY A 106 -15.12 -10.43 2.98
N ARG A 107 -14.96 -9.10 2.95
CA ARG A 107 -15.90 -8.16 3.57
C ARG A 107 -17.24 -8.10 2.86
N TYR A 108 -17.25 -8.26 1.55
CA TYR A 108 -18.51 -8.43 0.82
C TYR A 108 -19.23 -9.72 1.24
N ALA A 109 -18.50 -10.83 1.38
CA ALA A 109 -19.07 -12.09 1.85
C ALA A 109 -19.62 -11.98 3.29
N GLN A 110 -18.87 -11.32 4.20
CA GLN A 110 -19.35 -11.00 5.55
C GLN A 110 -20.65 -10.17 5.52
N ALA A 111 -20.72 -9.15 4.67
CA ALA A 111 -21.94 -8.34 4.52
C ALA A 111 -23.14 -9.16 4.01
N CYS A 112 -22.91 -10.15 3.14
CA CYS A 112 -23.96 -11.09 2.72
C CYS A 112 -24.44 -11.97 3.87
N VAL A 113 -23.55 -12.43 4.76
CA VAL A 113 -23.93 -13.22 5.95
C VAL A 113 -24.83 -12.40 6.87
N LEU A 114 -24.41 -11.17 7.20
CA LEU A 114 -25.19 -10.27 8.06
C LEU A 114 -26.55 -9.94 7.44
N ALA A 115 -26.60 -9.65 6.13
CA ALA A 115 -27.86 -9.39 5.45
C ALA A 115 -28.83 -10.59 5.53
N ARG A 116 -28.33 -11.82 5.40
CA ARG A 116 -29.16 -13.03 5.55
C ARG A 116 -29.64 -13.23 6.97
N GLN A 117 -28.77 -13.03 7.95
CA GLN A 117 -29.12 -13.10 9.37
C GLN A 117 -30.30 -12.16 9.69
N ASP A 118 -30.23 -10.93 9.18
CA ASP A 118 -31.22 -9.89 9.43
C ASP A 118 -32.43 -9.93 8.49
N ASN A 119 -32.52 -10.95 7.62
CA ASN A 119 -33.54 -11.06 6.57
C ASN A 119 -33.64 -9.80 5.67
N GLN A 120 -32.50 -9.15 5.44
CA GLN A 120 -32.36 -8.01 4.55
C GLN A 120 -32.00 -8.46 3.12
N PRO A 121 -32.27 -7.63 2.10
CA PRO A 121 -31.76 -7.86 0.76
C PRO A 121 -30.23 -7.96 0.76
N LEU A 122 -29.68 -8.85 -0.07
CA LEU A 122 -28.23 -8.96 -0.23
C LEU A 122 -27.63 -7.63 -0.71
N PRO A 123 -26.46 -7.24 -0.20
CA PRO A 123 -25.80 -6.02 -0.62
C PRO A 123 -25.45 -6.10 -2.12
N GLN A 124 -25.54 -4.95 -2.80
CA GLN A 124 -25.03 -4.85 -4.17
C GLN A 124 -23.49 -4.89 -4.14
N ARG A 125 -22.87 -5.43 -5.19
CA ARG A 125 -21.42 -5.42 -5.34
C ARG A 125 -20.92 -4.03 -5.73
N ARG A 126 -20.77 -3.18 -4.72
CA ARG A 126 -20.30 -1.79 -4.82
C ARG A 126 -18.85 -1.68 -4.32
N PRO A 127 -18.11 -0.63 -4.73
CA PRO A 127 -16.81 -0.36 -4.14
C PRO A 127 -16.90 -0.29 -2.62
N PRO A 128 -15.82 -0.60 -1.88
CA PRO A 128 -15.81 -0.41 -0.44
C PRO A 128 -15.89 1.09 -0.09
N CYS A 129 -16.15 1.41 1.18
CA CYS A 129 -16.19 2.80 1.64
C CYS A 129 -14.89 3.55 1.26
N PHE A 130 -15.03 4.72 0.64
CA PHE A 130 -13.92 5.56 0.22
C PHE A 130 -13.07 6.04 1.39
N PHE A 131 -13.66 6.40 2.53
CA PHE A 131 -12.89 6.91 3.67
C PHE A 131 -12.09 5.81 4.33
N ASN A 132 -12.65 4.61 4.43
CA ASN A 132 -11.99 3.45 5.00
C ASN A 132 -12.47 2.15 4.33
N PRO A 133 -11.65 1.51 3.48
CA PRO A 133 -12.05 0.29 2.80
C PRO A 133 -12.46 -0.85 3.76
N ARG A 134 -12.04 -0.81 5.03
CA ARG A 134 -12.38 -1.81 6.04
C ARG A 134 -13.85 -1.79 6.44
N HIS A 135 -14.58 -0.69 6.19
CA HIS A 135 -16.02 -0.64 6.49
C HIS A 135 -16.88 -1.51 5.55
N GLY A 136 -16.27 -2.10 4.51
CA GLY A 136 -16.97 -2.95 3.56
C GLY A 136 -17.73 -2.17 2.49
N PRO A 137 -18.70 -2.81 1.80
CA PRO A 137 -19.36 -2.24 0.63
C PRO A 137 -20.07 -0.92 0.92
N ALA A 138 -19.91 0.05 0.02
CA ALA A 138 -20.62 1.31 0.10
C ALA A 138 -22.14 1.12 -0.07
N GLN A 139 -22.91 1.96 0.62
CA GLN A 139 -24.38 1.96 0.58
C GLN A 139 -24.95 3.26 0.02
N ALA A 140 -24.17 4.33 0.01
CA ALA A 140 -24.53 5.63 -0.55
C ALA A 140 -23.33 6.24 -1.31
N ASP A 141 -23.61 7.26 -2.11
CA ASP A 141 -22.60 8.17 -2.66
C ASP A 141 -22.83 9.52 -2.01
N VAL A 142 -21.75 10.20 -1.63
CA VAL A 142 -21.80 11.54 -1.04
C VAL A 142 -20.91 12.50 -1.80
N SER A 143 -21.39 13.74 -1.94
CA SER A 143 -20.61 14.84 -2.49
C SER A 143 -19.62 15.33 -1.44
N TRP A 144 -18.33 15.05 -1.63
CA TRP A 144 -17.29 15.36 -0.66
C TRP A 144 -16.02 15.91 -1.32
N ALA A 145 -15.31 16.77 -0.59
CA ALA A 145 -13.98 17.26 -0.95
C ALA A 145 -13.07 17.26 0.28
N PRO A 146 -11.76 16.99 0.11
CA PRO A 146 -10.79 17.36 1.13
C PRO A 146 -10.76 18.90 1.29
N PRO A 147 -10.21 19.43 2.39
CA PRO A 147 -9.99 20.86 2.54
C PRO A 147 -9.24 21.46 1.34
N GLY A 148 -9.81 22.51 0.74
CA GLY A 148 -9.27 23.17 -0.47
C GLY A 148 -9.46 22.40 -1.78
N GLY A 149 -10.10 21.24 -1.74
CA GLY A 149 -10.39 20.42 -2.91
C GLY A 149 -11.70 20.78 -3.62
N ILE A 150 -11.94 20.09 -4.74
CA ILE A 150 -13.19 20.18 -5.50
C ILE A 150 -14.14 19.07 -5.03
N PRO A 151 -15.42 19.37 -4.73
CA PRO A 151 -16.44 18.37 -4.38
C PRO A 151 -16.66 17.35 -5.48
N ARG A 152 -16.73 16.07 -5.08
CA ARG A 152 -16.95 14.93 -5.98
C ARG A 152 -17.75 13.86 -5.28
N GLU A 153 -18.50 13.11 -6.06
CA GLU A 153 -19.22 11.93 -5.55
C GLU A 153 -18.21 10.81 -5.21
N VAL A 154 -18.28 10.34 -3.96
CA VAL A 154 -17.48 9.21 -3.47
C VAL A 154 -18.39 8.17 -2.80
N PRO A 155 -18.15 6.86 -3.06
CA PRO A 155 -18.94 5.80 -2.46
C PRO A 155 -18.56 5.63 -0.99
N VAL A 156 -19.55 5.60 -0.10
CA VAL A 156 -19.33 5.54 1.36
C VAL A 156 -20.27 4.54 2.04
N CYS A 157 -19.83 4.02 3.19
CA CYS A 157 -20.70 3.25 4.07
C CYS A 157 -21.79 4.17 4.68
N LEU A 158 -22.88 3.58 5.16
CA LEU A 158 -23.98 4.35 5.76
C LEU A 158 -23.50 5.19 6.94
N ALA A 159 -22.65 4.63 7.81
CA ALA A 159 -22.15 5.32 9.00
C ALA A 159 -21.29 6.55 8.66
N ASP A 160 -20.53 6.54 7.56
CA ASP A 160 -19.75 7.71 7.14
C ASP A 160 -20.58 8.69 6.31
N ALA A 161 -21.60 8.22 5.59
CA ALA A 161 -22.59 9.10 4.97
C ALA A 161 -23.26 9.98 6.05
N GLU A 162 -23.73 9.36 7.14
CA GLU A 162 -24.35 10.06 8.27
C GLU A 162 -23.40 11.06 8.94
N ARG A 163 -22.12 10.71 9.12
CA ARG A 163 -21.10 11.63 9.67
C ARG A 163 -20.93 12.86 8.77
N VAL A 164 -20.77 12.64 7.47
CA VAL A 164 -20.57 13.74 6.50
C VAL A 164 -21.80 14.63 6.43
N GLU A 165 -23.01 14.06 6.39
CA GLU A 165 -24.27 14.80 6.41
C GLU A 165 -24.44 15.65 7.68
N ALA A 166 -23.99 15.13 8.84
CA ALA A 166 -23.98 15.85 10.10
C ALA A 166 -22.85 16.91 10.21
N GLY A 167 -21.98 17.03 9.19
CA GLY A 167 -20.82 17.92 9.22
C GLY A 167 -19.68 17.44 10.13
N ALA A 168 -19.70 16.16 10.55
CA ALA A 168 -18.64 15.52 11.31
C ALA A 168 -17.54 14.95 10.39
N GLU A 169 -16.34 14.73 10.94
CA GLU A 169 -15.25 14.09 10.20
C GLU A 169 -15.58 12.59 10.01
N PRO A 170 -15.47 12.04 8.78
CA PRO A 170 -15.68 10.61 8.55
C PRO A 170 -14.58 9.78 9.23
N ASP A 171 -14.82 8.49 9.45
CA ASP A 171 -13.80 7.59 10.00
C ASP A 171 -12.80 7.20 8.91
N VAL A 172 -11.81 8.07 8.69
CA VAL A 172 -10.82 7.92 7.62
C VAL A 172 -9.70 6.95 7.99
N ARG A 173 -9.44 5.98 7.12
CA ARG A 173 -8.25 5.13 7.23
C ARG A 173 -6.99 5.98 7.09
N ARG A 174 -6.15 5.94 8.12
CA ARG A 174 -4.83 6.60 8.12
C ARG A 174 -3.71 5.63 7.79
N VAL A 175 -2.73 6.13 7.05
CA VAL A 175 -1.49 5.44 6.67
C VAL A 175 -0.28 6.29 7.02
N ARG A 176 0.89 5.67 7.06
CA ARG A 176 2.13 6.33 7.46
C ARG A 176 2.80 7.00 6.27
N ASP A 177 2.96 8.31 6.36
CA ASP A 177 3.81 9.07 5.44
C ASP A 177 4.90 9.81 6.24
N GLY A 178 6.14 9.31 6.13
CA GLY A 178 7.25 9.72 6.99
C GLY A 178 6.93 9.52 8.48
N SER A 179 6.95 10.62 9.24
CA SER A 179 6.59 10.65 10.67
C SER A 179 5.11 10.91 10.95
N ARG A 180 4.31 11.21 9.92
CA ARG A 180 2.89 11.61 10.06
C ARG A 180 1.95 10.46 9.71
N MET A 181 0.75 10.50 10.29
CA MET A 181 -0.37 9.65 9.89
C MET A 181 -1.35 10.49 9.07
N VAL A 182 -1.39 10.23 7.77
CA VAL A 182 -2.23 10.95 6.82
C VAL A 182 -3.38 10.06 6.35
N PRO A 183 -4.51 10.60 5.88
CA PRO A 183 -5.50 9.83 5.14
C PRO A 183 -4.85 8.95 4.07
N TRP A 184 -5.35 7.73 3.87
CA TRP A 184 -4.79 6.79 2.89
C TRP A 184 -4.69 7.41 1.48
N TYR A 185 -5.68 8.23 1.11
CA TYR A 185 -5.72 8.92 -0.18
C TYR A 185 -4.71 10.06 -0.33
N GLN A 186 -4.04 10.47 0.76
CA GLN A 186 -2.93 11.43 0.79
C GLN A 186 -1.58 10.77 1.06
N GLY A 187 -1.52 9.43 1.21
CA GLY A 187 -0.29 8.70 1.53
C GLY A 187 0.74 8.65 0.40
N GLY A 188 0.41 9.20 -0.77
CA GLY A 188 1.28 9.27 -1.94
C GLY A 188 1.32 7.97 -2.78
N PRO A 189 2.15 7.96 -3.85
CA PRO A 189 2.15 6.89 -4.86
C PRO A 189 2.49 5.50 -4.33
N VAL A 190 3.16 5.43 -3.17
CA VAL A 190 3.53 4.17 -2.53
C VAL A 190 2.30 3.31 -2.20
N TYR A 191 1.16 3.93 -1.88
CA TYR A 191 -0.10 3.24 -1.57
C TYR A 191 -0.99 2.97 -2.80
N SER A 192 -0.48 3.20 -4.02
CA SER A 192 -1.27 3.01 -5.25
C SER A 192 -1.74 1.57 -5.45
N GLN A 193 -0.88 0.57 -5.20
CA GLN A 193 -1.25 -0.85 -5.34
C GLN A 193 -2.20 -1.30 -4.23
N TYR A 194 -2.01 -0.78 -3.01
CA TYR A 194 -2.98 -0.93 -1.91
C TYR A 194 -4.37 -0.42 -2.33
N ALA A 195 -4.45 0.77 -2.90
CA ALA A 195 -5.71 1.32 -3.42
C ALA A 195 -6.24 0.53 -4.62
N ASN A 196 -5.35 0.05 -5.50
CA ASN A 196 -5.73 -0.70 -6.69
C ASN A 196 -6.46 -2.00 -6.35
N GLY A 197 -6.03 -2.73 -5.31
CA GLY A 197 -6.73 -3.96 -4.93
C GLY A 197 -8.14 -3.72 -4.42
N TYR A 198 -8.36 -2.66 -3.64
CA TYR A 198 -9.70 -2.28 -3.17
C TYR A 198 -10.60 -1.69 -4.26
N TYR A 199 -10.07 -0.82 -5.12
CA TYR A 199 -10.88 0.05 -5.98
C TYR A 199 -10.66 -0.16 -7.48
N GLY A 200 -9.61 -0.87 -7.90
CA GLY A 200 -9.18 -0.95 -9.30
C GLY A 200 -10.21 -1.59 -10.23
N SER A 201 -10.83 -2.70 -9.81
CA SER A 201 -11.90 -3.35 -10.59
C SER A 201 -13.12 -2.43 -10.75
N TYR A 202 -13.45 -1.67 -9.72
CA TYR A 202 -14.56 -0.73 -9.72
C TYR A 202 -14.27 0.52 -10.57
N ALA A 203 -13.02 1.00 -10.59
CA ALA A 203 -12.59 2.08 -11.45
C ALA A 203 -12.71 1.70 -12.94
N MET A 204 -12.33 0.46 -13.28
CA MET A 204 -12.45 -0.06 -14.65
C MET A 204 -13.91 -0.21 -15.12
N ASN A 205 -14.82 -0.51 -14.18
CA ASN A 205 -16.25 -0.65 -14.46
C ASN A 205 -17.04 0.66 -14.26
N GLY A 206 -16.37 1.79 -14.00
CA GLY A 206 -17.01 3.10 -13.81
C GLY A 206 -17.77 3.29 -12.50
N LEU A 207 -17.67 2.35 -11.56
CA LEU A 207 -18.33 2.40 -10.24
C LEU A 207 -17.48 3.11 -9.18
N PHE A 208 -16.20 3.36 -9.46
CA PHE A 208 -15.33 4.19 -8.66
C PHE A 208 -14.69 5.26 -9.54
N PRO A 209 -14.51 6.50 -9.07
CA PRO A 209 -13.91 7.53 -9.90
C PRO A 209 -12.43 7.21 -10.19
N GLY A 210 -12.14 6.67 -11.38
CA GLY A 210 -10.79 6.22 -11.76
C GLY A 210 -9.71 7.30 -11.72
N PHE A 211 -10.11 8.58 -11.87
CA PHE A 211 -9.19 9.70 -11.70
C PHE A 211 -8.63 9.77 -10.27
N LEU A 212 -9.33 9.28 -9.23
CA LEU A 212 -8.82 9.26 -7.85
C LEU A 212 -7.60 8.34 -7.75
N ILE A 213 -7.70 7.12 -8.31
CA ILE A 213 -6.58 6.18 -8.38
C ILE A 213 -5.43 6.80 -9.18
N GLY A 214 -5.74 7.36 -10.37
CA GLY A 214 -4.74 8.00 -11.22
C GLY A 214 -4.03 9.18 -10.54
N SER A 215 -4.76 9.99 -9.78
CA SER A 215 -4.20 11.15 -9.07
C SER A 215 -3.36 10.78 -7.84
N MET A 216 -3.63 9.64 -7.21
CA MET A 216 -2.71 9.07 -6.19
C MET A 216 -1.44 8.53 -6.81
N MET A 217 -1.55 7.83 -7.95
CA MET A 217 -0.37 7.37 -8.70
C MET A 217 0.49 8.55 -9.16
N ALA A 218 -0.15 9.66 -9.56
CA ALA A 218 0.52 10.90 -9.93
C ALA A 218 0.98 11.74 -8.72
N GLY A 219 0.71 11.32 -7.47
CA GLY A 219 1.15 12.00 -6.25
C GLY A 219 0.47 13.35 -5.97
N VAL A 220 -0.56 13.72 -6.73
CA VAL A 220 -1.24 15.05 -6.67
C VAL A 220 -1.88 15.32 -5.31
N TRP A 221 -2.15 14.27 -4.54
CA TRP A 221 -2.74 14.34 -3.19
C TRP A 221 -1.71 14.32 -2.07
N SER A 222 -0.42 14.21 -2.39
CA SER A 222 0.64 14.21 -1.38
C SER A 222 0.81 15.63 -0.83
N PRO A 223 1.01 15.79 0.49
CA PRO A 223 1.21 17.10 1.11
C PRO A 223 2.41 17.88 0.52
N ASP A 224 3.41 17.17 -0.02
CA ASP A 224 4.59 17.77 -0.64
C ASP A 224 4.28 18.46 -2.00
N VAL A 225 3.20 18.07 -2.67
CA VAL A 225 2.75 18.67 -3.94
C VAL A 225 1.79 19.84 -3.68
N THR A 226 1.04 19.82 -2.58
CA THR A 226 0.07 20.86 -2.22
C THR A 226 0.68 22.01 -1.40
N SER A 227 1.86 21.78 -0.81
CA SER A 227 2.61 22.78 -0.02
C SER A 227 3.73 23.44 -0.85
N GLY A 228 3.41 23.96 -2.04
CA GLY A 228 4.05 25.15 -2.63
C GLY A 228 5.57 25.27 -2.81
N ASP A 229 6.40 24.24 -2.56
CA ASP A 229 7.87 24.27 -2.73
C ASP A 229 8.40 23.12 -3.63
N GLY A 230 7.49 22.38 -4.28
CA GLY A 230 7.84 21.30 -5.20
C GLY A 230 8.29 21.82 -6.57
N ASP A 231 9.60 22.01 -6.73
CA ASP A 231 10.25 22.15 -8.02
C ASP A 231 9.85 20.99 -8.96
N LEU A 232 9.10 21.29 -10.02
CA LEU A 232 8.68 20.31 -11.04
C LEU A 232 9.84 19.87 -11.96
N SER A 233 11.10 20.11 -11.58
CA SER A 233 12.29 19.73 -12.35
C SER A 233 12.72 18.27 -12.21
N GLY A 234 12.10 17.47 -11.33
CA GLY A 234 12.50 16.10 -11.02
C GLY A 234 11.73 14.97 -11.72
N ALA A 235 10.84 15.27 -12.68
CA ALA A 235 10.16 14.25 -13.48
C ALA A 235 10.95 13.94 -14.77
N ASP A 236 12.17 13.45 -14.63
CA ASP A 236 12.96 12.89 -15.74
C ASP A 236 12.53 11.44 -16.03
N GLY A 237 11.29 11.30 -16.52
CA GLY A 237 10.82 10.09 -17.20
C GLY A 237 11.36 10.05 -18.62
N GLY A 238 12.40 9.25 -18.85
CA GLY A 238 12.94 8.98 -20.18
C GLY A 238 11.89 8.33 -21.11
N GLY A 239 11.72 8.91 -22.31
CA GLY A 239 10.91 8.37 -23.39
C GLY A 239 10.66 9.45 -24.44
N GLY A 240 11.39 9.40 -25.56
CA GLY A 240 11.47 10.50 -26.51
C GLY A 240 10.30 10.64 -27.48
N GLU A 241 10.21 11.81 -28.12
CA GLU A 241 10.20 11.94 -29.57
C GLU A 241 10.41 13.41 -29.99
N ASP A 242 11.34 13.56 -30.92
CA ASP A 242 11.71 14.74 -31.69
C ASP A 242 10.55 15.16 -32.60
N TRP A 243 10.03 16.40 -32.46
CA TRP A 243 9.53 17.23 -33.57
C TRP A 243 9.54 18.72 -33.20
N SER A 244 10.56 19.43 -33.72
CA SER A 244 10.55 20.80 -34.27
C SER A 244 9.78 21.95 -33.59
N ALA A 245 10.52 23.00 -33.16
CA ALA A 245 10.44 24.34 -33.79
C ALA A 245 11.39 25.38 -33.13
N GLY A 246 12.35 25.87 -33.92
CA GLY A 246 12.63 27.30 -34.07
C GLY A 246 13.32 28.09 -32.95
N GLY A 247 14.65 28.21 -33.07
CA GLY A 247 15.36 29.49 -33.23
C GLY A 247 15.29 30.55 -32.11
N GLY A 248 16.46 30.87 -31.54
CA GLY A 248 16.63 32.08 -30.73
C GLY A 248 17.98 32.14 -30.03
N ASP A 249 19.03 32.51 -30.78
CA ASP A 249 20.31 32.95 -30.23
C ASP A 249 20.12 34.20 -29.34
N GLY A 250 20.78 34.23 -28.19
CA GLY A 250 20.78 35.38 -27.28
C GLY A 250 21.89 35.29 -26.26
N GLY A 251 23.12 35.63 -26.68
CA GLY A 251 24.24 35.90 -25.78
C GLY A 251 24.05 37.22 -25.02
N GLY A 252 24.78 37.38 -23.92
CA GLY A 252 24.85 38.64 -23.18
C GLY A 252 25.45 38.50 -21.79
N ASP A 253 26.72 38.89 -21.67
CA ASP A 253 27.55 38.93 -20.48
C ASP A 253 27.18 40.06 -19.51
N GLY A 254 27.63 39.99 -18.24
CA GLY A 254 27.97 41.21 -17.47
C GLY A 254 27.80 41.19 -15.93
N GLY A 255 28.94 41.33 -15.22
CA GLY A 255 29.11 41.93 -13.86
C GLY A 255 28.86 40.99 -12.67
N GLY A 256 29.78 40.74 -11.72
CA GLY A 256 30.54 41.71 -10.88
C GLY A 256 29.56 42.35 -9.89
N ASP A 257 29.61 42.20 -8.56
CA ASP A 257 30.67 42.37 -7.54
C ASP A 257 30.17 41.65 -6.24
N GLY A 258 30.92 41.17 -5.25
CA GLY A 258 31.99 41.77 -4.45
C GLY A 258 31.59 41.83 -2.95
N GLY A 259 32.36 41.16 -2.07
CA GLY A 259 32.35 41.30 -0.59
C GLY A 259 31.62 40.17 0.16
N GLY A 260 32.14 39.53 1.21
CA GLY A 260 33.26 39.80 2.11
C GLY A 260 32.79 39.71 3.58
N ASP A 261 33.43 38.79 4.33
CA ASP A 261 33.53 38.73 5.81
C ASP A 261 32.27 38.32 6.62
N GLY A 262 32.29 37.51 7.68
CA GLY A 262 33.35 36.86 8.46
C GLY A 262 32.78 36.38 9.82
N GLY A 263 33.36 35.31 10.38
CA GLY A 263 33.25 34.86 11.79
C GLY A 263 31.93 34.18 12.21
N GLY A 264 31.85 33.05 12.91
CA GLY A 264 32.84 32.31 13.69
C GLY A 264 32.52 32.35 15.18
N PHE A 265 31.62 31.49 15.68
CA PHE A 265 31.39 31.03 17.07
C PHE A 265 30.46 29.80 16.93
N ASP A 266 30.49 28.71 17.69
CA ASP A 266 31.11 28.31 18.96
C ASP A 266 31.09 26.77 19.07
N GLY A 267 32.07 26.21 19.80
CA GLY A 267 32.18 24.80 20.11
C GLY A 267 31.90 24.49 21.58
N GLY A 268 31.65 23.20 21.87
CA GLY A 268 31.28 22.64 23.18
C GLY A 268 29.76 22.55 23.28
N TRP A 269 29.11 21.46 23.69
CA TRP A 269 29.23 20.70 24.93
C TRP A 269 28.78 19.24 24.69
N GLY A 270 29.58 18.25 25.09
CA GLY A 270 29.20 17.26 26.13
C GLY A 270 28.48 16.05 25.52
N GLY A 271 29.07 14.86 25.40
CA GLY A 271 29.73 14.10 26.45
C GLY A 271 28.71 13.18 27.12
N ASP A 272 28.48 12.00 26.54
CA ASP A 272 28.19 10.79 27.35
C ASP A 272 28.58 9.54 26.55
N SER A 273 29.45 8.76 27.20
CA SER A 273 29.98 7.47 26.75
C SER A 273 29.40 6.41 27.67
N GLY A 274 28.76 5.38 27.11
CA GLY A 274 28.26 4.26 27.92
C GLY A 274 27.79 3.07 27.09
N GLY A 275 28.49 1.95 27.25
CA GLY A 275 28.13 0.60 26.78
C GLY A 275 28.83 0.23 25.47
N GLY A 276 29.73 -0.73 25.38
CA GLY A 276 30.00 -1.89 26.24
C GLY A 276 30.24 -3.06 25.28
N ASP A 277 31.51 -3.39 25.07
CA ASP A 277 31.94 -4.44 24.14
C ASP A 277 31.75 -5.86 24.71
N GLY A 278 31.37 -6.80 23.84
CA GLY A 278 32.15 -8.03 23.67
C GLY A 278 31.65 -9.34 24.30
N GLY A 279 31.37 -10.31 23.41
CA GLY A 279 31.67 -11.76 23.53
C GLY A 279 30.81 -12.59 24.50
N GLY A 280 30.45 -13.84 24.26
CA GLY A 280 30.81 -14.83 23.24
C GLY A 280 30.18 -16.18 23.65
N ASP A 281 29.83 -16.97 22.62
CA ASP A 281 29.94 -18.43 22.47
C ASP A 281 29.59 -19.41 23.62
N GLY A 282 28.79 -20.43 23.29
CA GLY A 282 28.70 -21.67 24.09
C GLY A 282 27.53 -22.57 23.73
N GLY A 283 27.76 -23.64 22.97
CA GLY A 283 26.76 -24.59 22.51
C GLY A 283 26.40 -25.71 23.52
N GLY A 284 25.41 -26.51 23.11
CA GLY A 284 24.90 -27.74 23.76
C GLY A 284 23.41 -27.85 23.45
N GLY A 285 22.88 -28.78 22.64
CA GLY A 285 23.20 -30.20 22.55
C GLY A 285 22.14 -30.97 23.35
N PHE A 286 20.97 -31.23 22.76
CA PHE A 286 20.00 -32.21 23.26
C PHE A 286 19.38 -32.99 22.10
N ASP A 287 20.00 -34.15 21.91
CA ASP A 287 19.49 -35.40 21.42
C ASP A 287 18.26 -35.89 22.21
N GLY A 288 17.26 -36.40 21.49
CA GLY A 288 16.06 -36.98 22.08
C GLY A 288 15.17 -37.60 21.00
N GLY A 289 15.61 -38.70 20.42
CA GLY A 289 14.80 -39.51 19.51
C GLY A 289 13.71 -40.28 20.24
N TRP A 290 12.50 -40.30 19.66
CA TRP A 290 11.50 -41.35 19.86
C TRP A 290 10.84 -41.62 18.50
N GLY A 291 11.04 -42.84 18.00
CA GLY A 291 10.34 -43.38 16.83
C GLY A 291 8.93 -43.86 17.18
N GLY A 292 8.13 -44.11 16.15
CA GLY A 292 6.80 -44.70 16.28
C GLY A 292 5.90 -44.50 15.06
N ASP A 293 6.19 -45.26 14.00
CA ASP A 293 5.26 -46.09 13.21
C ASP A 293 3.80 -45.66 12.97
N GLY A 294 3.39 -45.71 11.69
CA GLY A 294 1.98 -45.75 11.27
C GLY A 294 1.78 -45.03 9.94
N GLY A 295 1.94 -45.68 8.80
CA GLY A 295 0.87 -46.47 8.20
C GLY A 295 0.37 -45.76 6.93
N GLY A 296 0.85 -46.18 5.77
CA GLY A 296 0.40 -45.68 4.47
C GLY A 296 -1.00 -46.17 4.14
N PHE A 297 -1.81 -45.29 3.56
CA PHE A 297 -3.15 -45.61 3.07
C PHE A 297 -3.10 -45.67 1.54
N ASP A 298 -3.33 -46.87 1.04
CA ASP A 298 -3.47 -47.26 -0.35
C ASP A 298 -4.89 -46.89 -0.82
N PHE A 299 -5.04 -46.01 -1.82
CA PHE A 299 -6.34 -45.76 -2.46
C PHE A 299 -6.50 -46.70 -3.64
N GLY A 300 -7.04 -47.89 -3.35
CA GLY A 300 -7.54 -48.84 -4.34
C GLY A 300 -8.89 -48.39 -4.92
N GLY A 301 -8.96 -48.32 -6.25
CA GLY A 301 -10.18 -48.08 -7.00
C GLY A 301 -11.20 -49.20 -6.83
N GLY A 302 -12.48 -48.82 -6.80
CA GLY A 302 -13.63 -49.72 -6.72
C GLY A 302 -14.74 -49.20 -7.62
N ASP A 303 -14.92 -49.94 -8.71
CA ASP A 303 -16.01 -49.89 -9.69
C ASP A 303 -17.36 -50.18 -9.01
N PHE A 304 -18.43 -49.44 -9.36
CA PHE A 304 -19.80 -49.80 -9.02
C PHE A 304 -20.75 -49.47 -10.17
N GLY A 305 -21.05 -50.50 -10.96
CA GLY A 305 -22.25 -50.61 -11.78
C GLY A 305 -23.31 -51.49 -11.11
N GLY A 306 -24.58 -51.26 -11.48
CA GLY A 306 -25.78 -52.02 -11.10
C GLY A 306 -26.28 -51.70 -9.68
N PHE A 307 -27.51 -51.24 -9.46
CA PHE A 307 -28.80 -51.61 -10.05
C PHE A 307 -29.74 -50.41 -10.12
#